data_AF-H2Z449-F1
#
_entry.id   AF-H2Z449-F1
#
_cell.length_a   1.000
_cell.length_b   1.000
_cell.length_c   1.000
_cell.angle_alpha   90.00
_cell.angle_beta   90.00
_cell.angle_gamma   90.00
#
_symmetry.space_group_name_H-M   'P 1'
#
loop_
_entity.id
_entity.type
_entity.pdbx_description
1 polymer ?
#
loop_
_entity_poly.entity_id
_entity_poly.type
_entity_poly.pdbx_seq_one_letter_code
_entity_poly.pdbx_strand_id
1 'polypeptide(L)'
;MIRMEKRMAQRRLRVKKKCEELGIWQNITNYNLENIPNPKPWMFLSEQYKLMYCEIPKSGCTNWKKVLMVLNGIVNSTDGIKQGQAHTQSLKMLRSVPRSERDKLYQSGTKLMVVRQPFERLVSAYQDKVAARPPHNDSIFFQFSSEVAKKYGRQRKDTEPTTLNDGTRSITVCPVGEANLECSGKWEVIHITSAL
;
A
#
# COMPACT_ATOMS: atom_id res chain seq x y z
N MET A 1 -2.82 7.96 23.33
CA MET A 1 -2.12 8.78 22.30
C MET A 1 -0.60 8.53 22.25
N ILE A 2 0.11 8.67 23.37
CA ILE A 2 1.59 8.63 23.48
C ILE A 2 2.28 7.41 22.82
N ARG A 3 1.70 6.21 22.93
CA ARG A 3 2.29 4.98 22.35
C ARG A 3 2.37 5.02 20.81
N MET A 4 1.37 5.59 20.14
CA MET A 4 1.34 5.65 18.68
C MET A 4 2.33 6.68 18.16
N GLU A 5 2.42 7.84 18.81
CA GLU A 5 3.36 8.90 18.46
C GLU A 5 4.81 8.42 18.58
N LYS A 6 5.16 7.76 19.68
CA LYS A 6 6.48 7.13 19.85
C LYS A 6 6.81 6.16 18.72
N ARG A 7 5.86 5.28 18.36
CA ARG A 7 6.03 4.32 17.26
C ARG A 7 6.23 5.02 15.91
N MET A 8 5.47 6.07 15.62
CA MET A 8 5.59 6.81 14.36
C MET A 8 6.90 7.61 14.30
N ALA A 9 7.35 8.19 15.41
CA ALA A 9 8.65 8.85 15.51
C ALA A 9 9.80 7.88 15.23
N GLN A 10 9.78 6.69 15.84
CA GLN A 10 10.77 5.63 15.58
C GLN A 10 10.78 5.19 14.11
N ARG A 11 9.60 5.06 13.49
CA ARG A 11 9.49 4.71 12.06
C ARG A 11 10.12 5.78 11.17
N ARG A 12 9.84 7.06 11.44
CA ARG A 12 10.45 8.19 10.71
C ARG A 12 11.98 8.18 10.86
N LEU A 13 12.48 7.94 12.07
CA LEU A 13 13.92 7.85 12.33
C LEU A 13 14.56 6.69 11.57
N ARG A 14 13.93 5.51 11.57
CA ARG A 14 14.41 4.33 10.83
C ARG A 14 14.48 4.59 9.33
N VAL A 15 13.44 5.21 8.76
CA VAL A 15 13.42 5.58 7.34
C VAL A 15 14.54 6.57 7.03
N LYS A 16 14.69 7.63 7.84
CA LYS A 16 15.76 8.62 7.66
C LYS A 16 17.13 7.95 7.65
N LYS A 17 17.45 7.17 8.69
CA LYS A 17 18.71 6.43 8.82
C LYS A 17 18.95 5.50 7.63
N LYS A 18 17.93 4.74 7.22
CA LYS A 18 18.12 3.78 6.12
C LYS A 18 18.33 4.47 4.77
N CYS A 19 17.64 5.59 4.54
CA CYS A 19 17.86 6.40 3.34
C CYS A 19 19.25 7.06 3.34
N GLU A 20 19.82 7.41 4.50
CA GLU A 20 21.20 7.89 4.63
C GLU A 20 22.22 6.79 4.31
N GLU A 21 22.03 5.60 4.91
CA GLU A 21 22.87 4.42 4.63
C GLU A 21 22.88 4.01 3.16
N LEU A 22 21.73 4.14 2.48
CA LEU A 22 21.58 3.82 1.06
C LEU A 22 22.03 4.95 0.13
N GLY A 23 22.54 6.06 0.67
CA GLY A 23 22.97 7.23 -0.11
C GLY A 23 21.85 7.93 -0.88
N ILE A 24 20.58 7.65 -0.55
CA ILE A 24 19.43 8.23 -1.22
C ILE A 24 19.43 9.76 -1.03
N TRP A 25 19.85 10.26 0.14
CA TRP A 25 19.93 11.70 0.43
C TRP A 25 21.08 12.44 -0.23
N GLN A 26 22.16 11.76 -0.62
CA GLN A 26 23.33 12.42 -1.22
C GLN A 26 23.06 12.84 -2.67
N ASN A 27 22.08 12.22 -3.34
CA ASN A 27 21.56 12.62 -4.64
C ASN A 27 20.33 13.57 -4.58
N ILE A 28 19.92 13.99 -3.38
CA ILE A 28 18.65 14.70 -3.14
C ILE A 28 18.79 16.24 -3.13
N THR A 29 20.00 16.78 -3.08
CA THR A 29 20.24 18.25 -3.15
C THR A 29 19.67 18.90 -4.41
N ASN A 30 19.39 18.11 -5.45
CA ASN A 30 18.64 18.50 -6.65
C ASN A 30 17.32 17.74 -6.75
N TYR A 31 16.35 17.98 -5.85
CA TYR A 31 14.99 17.41 -5.90
C TYR A 31 14.26 17.87 -7.19
N ASN A 32 14.56 17.22 -8.31
CA ASN A 32 13.81 17.34 -9.54
C ASN A 32 12.91 16.10 -9.65
N LEU A 33 11.61 16.30 -9.81
CA LEU A 33 10.65 15.23 -10.10
C LEU A 33 10.93 14.50 -11.43
N GLU A 34 11.81 15.04 -12.27
CA GLU A 34 12.36 14.37 -13.46
C GLU A 34 13.50 13.41 -13.12
N ASN A 35 14.22 13.64 -12.00
CA ASN A 35 15.32 12.81 -11.54
C ASN A 35 14.85 11.70 -10.57
N ILE A 36 13.56 11.65 -10.24
CA ILE A 36 13.01 10.54 -9.46
C ILE A 36 13.00 9.29 -10.35
N PRO A 37 13.58 8.16 -9.90
CA PRO A 37 13.54 6.92 -10.65
C PRO A 37 12.11 6.55 -11.04
N ASN A 38 11.92 6.16 -12.30
CA ASN A 38 10.64 5.63 -12.74
C ASN A 38 10.38 4.27 -12.07
N PRO A 39 9.14 3.99 -11.63
CA PRO A 39 7.97 4.85 -11.74
C PRO A 39 7.92 5.95 -10.68
N LYS A 40 7.48 7.15 -11.10
CA LYS A 40 7.26 8.27 -10.18
C LYS A 40 6.20 7.90 -9.12
N PRO A 41 6.37 8.31 -7.86
CA PRO A 41 5.42 8.00 -6.79
C PRO A 41 4.03 8.60 -7.10
N TRP A 42 2.98 7.86 -6.77
CA TRP A 42 1.60 8.32 -6.88
C TRP A 42 1.27 9.28 -5.74
N MET A 43 1.47 10.57 -6.01
CA MET A 43 1.23 11.66 -5.07
C MET A 43 -0.06 12.39 -5.43
N PHE A 44 -1.08 12.28 -4.57
CA PHE A 44 -2.35 13.01 -4.69
C PHE A 44 -2.35 14.24 -3.80
N LEU A 45 -3.10 15.26 -4.22
CA LEU A 45 -3.13 16.55 -3.55
C LEU A 45 -4.51 16.86 -2.99
N SER A 46 -4.51 17.55 -1.84
CA SER A 46 -5.62 18.39 -1.44
C SER A 46 -5.13 19.81 -1.21
N GLU A 47 -5.51 20.71 -2.12
CA GLU A 47 -4.96 22.07 -2.17
C GLU A 47 -5.47 22.91 -1.00
N GLN A 48 -6.77 22.80 -0.70
CA GLN A 48 -7.42 23.48 0.42
C GLN A 48 -6.70 23.20 1.75
N TYR A 49 -6.27 21.96 1.96
CA TYR A 49 -5.61 21.53 3.20
C TYR A 49 -4.08 21.45 3.09
N LYS A 50 -3.51 21.87 1.95
CA LYS A 50 -2.07 21.76 1.64
C LYS A 50 -1.51 20.36 1.96
N LEU A 51 -2.26 19.32 1.61
CA LEU A 51 -1.96 17.92 1.92
C LEU A 51 -1.43 17.21 0.67
N MET A 52 -0.33 16.47 0.84
CA MET A 52 0.28 15.61 -0.17
C MET A 52 0.23 14.16 0.30
N TYR A 53 -0.60 13.34 -0.32
CA TYR A 53 -0.76 11.93 0.01
C TYR A 53 0.01 11.03 -0.95
N CYS A 54 0.97 10.27 -0.42
CA CYS A 54 1.67 9.21 -1.15
C CYS A 54 0.88 7.92 -1.07
N GLU A 55 0.32 7.49 -2.21
CA GLU A 55 -0.37 6.20 -2.29
C GLU A 55 0.64 5.05 -2.22
N ILE A 56 0.44 4.21 -1.21
CA ILE A 56 1.08 2.90 -1.11
C ILE A 56 0.01 1.83 -1.33
N PRO A 57 0.10 1.02 -2.41
CA PRO A 57 -0.87 -0.03 -2.68
C PRO A 57 -1.07 -0.96 -1.48
N LYS A 58 -2.32 -1.41 -1.29
CA LYS A 58 -2.74 -2.35 -0.23
C LYS A 58 -2.46 -1.87 1.21
N SER A 59 -2.27 -0.55 1.40
CA SER A 59 -2.13 0.10 2.70
C SER A 59 -3.34 0.97 3.05
N GLY A 60 -4.54 0.58 2.59
CA GLY A 60 -5.77 1.37 2.75
C GLY A 60 -5.96 2.48 1.72
N CYS A 61 -5.34 2.35 0.53
CA CYS A 61 -5.28 3.43 -0.44
C CYS A 61 -6.64 3.86 -1.00
N THR A 62 -7.57 2.92 -1.24
CA THR A 62 -8.94 3.25 -1.68
C THR A 62 -9.66 4.14 -0.67
N ASN A 63 -9.55 3.86 0.64
CA ASN A 63 -10.19 4.68 1.67
C ASN A 63 -9.59 6.08 1.73
N TRP A 64 -8.27 6.21 1.63
CA TRP A 64 -7.63 7.52 1.61
C TRP A 64 -7.96 8.32 0.35
N LYS A 65 -8.17 7.66 -0.80
CA LYS A 65 -8.70 8.34 -1.99
C LYS A 65 -10.11 8.87 -1.76
N LYS A 66 -11.00 8.08 -1.15
CA LYS A 66 -12.35 8.56 -0.77
C LYS A 66 -12.29 9.77 0.16
N VAL A 67 -11.42 9.73 1.18
CA VAL A 67 -11.21 10.88 2.10
C VAL A 67 -10.73 12.10 1.32
N LEU A 68 -9.75 11.94 0.41
CA LEU A 68 -9.28 13.06 -0.42
C LEU A 68 -10.36 13.60 -1.35
N MET A 69 -11.27 12.76 -1.85
CA MET A 69 -12.40 13.22 -2.65
C MET A 69 -13.33 14.12 -1.82
N VAL A 70 -13.60 13.74 -0.56
CA VAL A 70 -14.38 14.59 0.37
C VAL A 70 -13.64 15.89 0.69
N LEU A 71 -12.35 15.82 1.03
CA LEU A 71 -11.53 16.99 1.34
C LEU A 71 -11.41 17.97 0.16
N ASN A 72 -11.50 17.48 -1.08
CA ASN A 72 -11.45 18.32 -2.27
C ASN A 72 -12.85 18.76 -2.75
N GLY A 73 -13.91 18.52 -1.98
CA GLY A 73 -15.28 18.90 -2.34
C GLY A 73 -15.82 18.16 -3.57
N ILE A 74 -15.21 17.04 -3.96
CA ILE A 74 -15.64 16.23 -5.11
C ILE A 74 -16.94 15.46 -4.77
N VAL A 75 -17.05 15.04 -3.51
CA VAL A 75 -18.18 14.28 -2.95
C VAL A 75 -18.43 14.72 -1.51
N ASN A 76 -19.67 14.59 -1.02
CA ASN A 76 -20.04 15.09 0.32
C ASN A 76 -19.73 14.09 1.46
N SER A 77 -19.66 12.79 1.15
CA SER A 77 -19.33 11.73 2.12
C SER A 77 -18.51 10.64 1.44
N THR A 78 -17.78 9.86 2.24
CA THR A 78 -17.11 8.64 1.78
C THR A 78 -18.09 7.48 1.53
N ASP A 79 -19.31 7.59 2.05
CA ASP A 79 -20.35 6.58 1.92
C ASP A 79 -20.86 6.47 0.49
N GLY A 80 -21.18 5.25 0.05
CA GLY A 80 -21.68 4.99 -1.31
C GLY A 80 -20.62 5.04 -2.42
N ILE A 81 -19.39 5.50 -2.15
CA ILE A 81 -18.31 5.48 -3.15
C ILE A 81 -17.84 4.03 -3.37
N LYS A 82 -18.06 3.49 -4.56
CA LYS A 82 -17.58 2.14 -4.92
C LYS A 82 -16.06 2.16 -5.13
N GLN A 83 -15.41 1.00 -4.96
CA GLN A 83 -13.95 0.88 -5.13
C GLN A 83 -13.51 1.39 -6.51
N GLY A 84 -14.16 0.95 -7.59
CA GLY A 84 -13.81 1.40 -8.95
C GLY A 84 -13.87 2.91 -9.13
N GLN A 85 -14.90 3.56 -8.57
CA GLN A 85 -15.06 5.03 -8.64
C GLN A 85 -13.91 5.77 -7.97
N ALA A 86 -13.45 5.29 -6.80
CA ALA A 86 -12.31 5.89 -6.10
C ALA A 86 -10.99 5.78 -6.90
N HIS A 87 -10.90 4.86 -7.86
CA HIS A 87 -9.72 4.69 -8.72
C HIS A 87 -9.86 5.37 -10.09
N THR A 88 -11.07 5.66 -10.55
CA THR A 88 -11.32 6.32 -11.85
C THR A 88 -11.54 7.82 -11.75
N GLN A 89 -12.03 8.32 -10.61
CA GLN A 89 -12.30 9.75 -10.45
C GLN A 89 -10.98 10.53 -10.25
N SER A 90 -10.85 11.63 -10.99
CA SER A 90 -9.60 12.37 -11.15
C SER A 90 -9.27 13.22 -9.92
N LEU A 91 -8.58 12.63 -8.94
CA LEU A 91 -7.87 13.40 -7.91
C LEU A 91 -6.67 14.12 -8.53
N LYS A 92 -6.46 15.39 -8.15
CA LYS A 92 -5.29 16.16 -8.59
C LYS A 92 -4.01 15.47 -8.14
N MET A 93 -3.08 15.28 -9.06
CA MET A 93 -1.80 14.63 -8.80
C MET A 93 -0.67 15.65 -8.81
N LEU A 94 0.36 15.43 -7.99
CA LEU A 94 1.54 16.31 -7.97
C LEU A 94 2.24 16.41 -9.34
N ARG A 95 2.19 15.35 -10.14
CA ARG A 95 2.79 15.33 -11.48
C ARG A 95 2.11 16.29 -12.47
N SER A 96 0.86 16.70 -12.22
CA SER A 96 0.14 17.66 -13.07
C SER A 96 0.36 19.12 -12.64
N VAL A 97 1.14 19.36 -11.58
CA VAL A 97 1.42 20.70 -11.05
C VAL A 97 2.72 21.25 -11.63
N PRO A 98 2.79 22.53 -12.04
CA PRO A 98 4.02 23.18 -12.50
C PRO A 98 5.14 23.14 -11.46
N ARG A 99 6.40 23.05 -11.91
CA ARG A 99 7.56 22.86 -11.03
C ARG A 99 7.66 23.89 -9.90
N SER A 100 7.49 25.18 -10.20
CA SER A 100 7.57 26.28 -9.22
C SER A 100 6.55 26.15 -8.08
N GLU A 101 5.40 25.54 -8.34
CA GLU A 101 4.36 25.32 -7.35
C GLU A 101 4.58 24.01 -6.56
N ARG A 102 5.18 22.99 -7.20
CA ARG A 102 5.56 21.75 -6.50
C ARG A 102 6.57 22.01 -5.38
N ASP A 103 7.55 22.88 -5.61
CA ASP A 103 8.55 23.21 -4.59
C ASP A 103 7.92 23.89 -3.38
N LYS A 104 6.94 24.79 -3.60
CA LYS A 104 6.15 25.41 -2.52
C LYS A 104 5.33 24.37 -1.75
N LEU A 105 4.68 23.43 -2.44
CA LEU A 105 3.95 22.33 -1.81
C LEU A 105 4.87 21.41 -1.01
N TYR A 106 6.07 21.11 -1.51
CA TYR A 106 7.04 20.32 -0.76
C TYR A 106 7.58 21.05 0.46
N GLN A 107 7.77 22.36 0.42
CA GLN A 107 8.28 23.12 1.57
C GLN A 107 7.20 23.33 2.64
N SER A 108 5.98 23.68 2.23
CA SER A 108 4.91 24.12 3.14
C SER A 108 3.79 23.09 3.38
N GLY A 109 3.69 22.06 2.54
CA GLY A 109 2.62 21.07 2.59
C GLY A 109 2.86 19.94 3.59
N THR A 110 1.76 19.45 4.15
CA THR A 110 1.76 18.26 4.99
C THR A 110 1.93 17.03 4.10
N LYS A 111 3.00 16.25 4.32
CA LYS A 111 3.22 14.98 3.61
C LYS A 111 2.66 13.84 4.42
N LEU A 112 1.72 13.10 3.84
CA LEU A 112 1.09 11.94 4.43
C LEU A 112 1.46 10.68 3.65
N MET A 113 1.93 9.68 4.38
CA MET A 113 2.12 8.33 3.86
C MET A 113 1.54 7.36 4.87
N VAL A 114 0.69 6.47 4.39
CA VAL A 114 0.02 5.46 5.21
C VAL A 114 0.61 4.11 4.83
N VAL A 115 1.13 3.40 5.83
CA VAL A 115 1.86 2.15 5.65
C VAL A 115 1.23 1.03 6.46
N ARG A 116 1.27 -0.17 5.90
CA ARG A 116 0.87 -1.42 6.55
C ARG A 116 2.10 -2.28 6.86
N GLN A 117 1.96 -3.26 7.76
CA GLN A 117 3.02 -4.25 7.98
C GLN A 117 3.35 -4.95 6.63
N PRO A 118 4.65 -5.16 6.29
CA PRO A 118 5.04 -5.63 4.96
C PRO A 118 4.42 -6.95 4.49
N PHE A 119 4.35 -7.98 5.34
CA PHE A 119 3.77 -9.28 5.01
C PHE A 119 2.25 -9.22 4.96
N GLU A 120 1.59 -8.50 5.86
CA GLU A 120 0.14 -8.24 5.74
C GLU A 120 -0.20 -7.60 4.40
N ARG A 121 0.61 -6.62 3.97
CA ARG A 121 0.46 -5.94 2.69
C ARG A 121 0.68 -6.91 1.52
N LEU A 122 1.69 -7.78 1.62
CA LEU A 122 2.00 -8.79 0.62
C LEU A 122 0.87 -9.82 0.48
N VAL A 123 0.38 -10.36 1.59
CA VAL A 123 -0.75 -11.31 1.62
C VAL A 123 -2.00 -10.66 1.02
N SER A 124 -2.29 -9.41 1.39
CA SER A 124 -3.42 -8.67 0.79
C SER A 124 -3.27 -8.46 -0.72
N ALA A 125 -2.05 -8.21 -1.22
CA ALA A 125 -1.79 -8.10 -2.65
C ALA A 125 -1.97 -9.44 -3.37
N TYR A 126 -1.45 -10.52 -2.78
CA TYR A 126 -1.59 -11.87 -3.30
C TYR A 126 -3.06 -12.28 -3.42
N GLN A 127 -3.86 -12.08 -2.36
CA GLN A 127 -5.29 -12.38 -2.38
C GLN A 127 -6.02 -11.65 -3.50
N ASP A 128 -5.78 -10.34 -3.62
CA ASP A 128 -6.46 -9.46 -4.57
C ASP A 128 -6.06 -9.68 -6.03
N LYS A 129 -4.77 -9.95 -6.29
CA LYS A 129 -4.20 -9.94 -7.65
C LYS A 129 -3.75 -11.29 -8.18
N VAL A 130 -3.62 -12.29 -7.32
CA VAL A 130 -3.16 -13.63 -7.70
C VAL A 130 -4.21 -14.67 -7.36
N ALA A 131 -4.58 -14.77 -6.08
CA ALA A 131 -5.48 -15.81 -5.61
C ALA A 131 -6.90 -15.65 -6.20
N ALA A 132 -7.42 -14.42 -6.25
CA ALA A 132 -8.74 -14.12 -6.79
C ALA A 132 -8.91 -14.43 -8.30
N ARG A 133 -7.83 -14.84 -9.01
CA ARG A 133 -7.81 -15.11 -10.46
C ARG A 133 -8.57 -14.02 -11.23
N PRO A 134 -8.01 -12.80 -11.29
CA PRO A 134 -8.71 -11.67 -11.88
C PRO A 134 -9.16 -12.02 -13.30
N PRO A 135 -10.34 -11.51 -13.74
CA PRO A 135 -10.86 -11.81 -15.06
C PRO A 135 -9.84 -11.51 -16.15
N HIS A 136 -9.92 -12.24 -17.27
CA HIS A 136 -8.97 -12.16 -18.39
C HIS A 136 -8.74 -10.73 -18.95
N ASN A 137 -9.65 -9.79 -18.66
CA ASN A 137 -9.55 -8.39 -19.06
C ASN A 137 -8.50 -7.57 -18.27
N ASP A 138 -8.02 -8.04 -17.12
CA ASP A 138 -6.91 -7.44 -16.37
C ASP A 138 -5.59 -8.13 -16.77
N SER A 139 -5.16 -7.88 -18.02
CA SER A 139 -4.24 -8.77 -18.75
C SER A 139 -2.91 -9.02 -18.02
N ILE A 140 -2.35 -8.02 -17.33
CA ILE A 140 -1.06 -8.16 -16.64
C ILE A 140 -1.17 -8.97 -15.35
N PHE A 141 -2.22 -8.73 -14.54
CA PHE A 141 -2.40 -9.48 -13.30
C PHE A 141 -2.90 -10.89 -13.60
N PHE A 142 -3.70 -11.08 -14.65
CA PHE A 142 -4.06 -12.40 -15.13
C PHE A 142 -2.82 -13.21 -15.56
N GLN A 143 -1.95 -12.64 -16.41
CA GLN A 143 -0.69 -13.29 -16.82
C GLN A 143 0.19 -13.60 -15.62
N PHE A 144 0.41 -12.63 -14.73
CA PHE A 144 1.22 -12.81 -13.53
C PHE A 144 0.64 -13.91 -12.63
N SER A 145 -0.67 -13.90 -12.38
CA SER A 145 -1.33 -14.91 -11.56
C SER A 145 -1.20 -16.31 -12.16
N SER A 146 -1.28 -16.42 -13.49
CA SER A 146 -1.11 -17.69 -14.21
C SER A 146 0.31 -18.22 -14.07
N GLU A 147 1.34 -17.38 -14.22
CA GLU A 147 2.73 -17.80 -14.04
C GLU A 147 3.04 -18.20 -12.60
N VAL A 148 2.52 -17.44 -11.63
CA VAL A 148 2.62 -17.82 -10.21
C VAL A 148 1.93 -19.16 -9.95
N ALA A 149 0.74 -19.39 -10.53
CA ALA A 149 0.04 -20.67 -10.41
C ALA A 149 0.74 -21.82 -11.15
N LYS A 150 1.40 -21.60 -12.29
CA LYS A 150 2.18 -22.65 -12.96
C LYS A 150 3.40 -23.07 -12.15
N LYS A 151 4.11 -22.09 -11.56
CA LYS A 151 5.36 -22.34 -10.84
C LYS A 151 5.15 -22.81 -9.40
N TYR A 152 4.14 -22.26 -8.73
CA TYR A 152 3.88 -22.47 -7.30
C TYR A 152 2.47 -22.96 -7.00
N GLY A 153 1.61 -23.11 -8.01
CA GLY A 153 0.27 -23.67 -7.82
C GLY A 153 0.36 -25.11 -7.35
N ARG A 154 -0.50 -25.41 -6.37
CA ARG A 154 -0.51 -26.63 -5.56
C ARG A 154 -0.20 -27.90 -6.36
N GLN A 155 1.03 -28.39 -6.23
CA GLN A 155 1.33 -29.82 -6.36
C GLN A 155 1.26 -30.54 -5.01
N ARG A 156 1.20 -29.81 -3.88
CA ARG A 156 1.03 -30.35 -2.52
C ARG A 156 -0.22 -29.76 -1.86
N LYS A 157 -0.91 -30.56 -1.05
CA LYS A 157 -1.84 -30.06 -0.04
C LYS A 157 -0.97 -29.36 1.02
N ASP A 158 -0.83 -28.05 0.92
CA ASP A 158 -0.22 -27.27 1.99
C ASP A 158 -1.21 -27.27 3.17
N THR A 159 -1.03 -28.20 4.10
CA THR A 159 -1.88 -28.38 5.28
C THR A 159 -1.38 -27.61 6.49
N GLU A 160 -0.14 -27.13 6.48
CA GLU A 160 0.47 -26.48 7.63
C GLU A 160 0.39 -24.94 7.56
N PRO A 161 0.11 -24.26 8.69
CA PRO A 161 0.23 -22.80 8.77
C PRO A 161 1.66 -22.32 8.49
N THR A 162 1.79 -21.21 7.78
CA THR A 162 3.10 -20.58 7.50
C THR A 162 3.24 -19.29 8.30
N THR A 163 4.30 -19.16 9.12
CA THR A 163 4.59 -17.94 9.86
C THR A 163 5.65 -17.09 9.14
N LEU A 164 5.31 -15.83 8.88
CA LEU A 164 6.17 -14.81 8.29
C LEU A 164 6.62 -13.83 9.39
N ASN A 165 7.93 -13.66 9.60
CA ASN A 165 8.49 -12.78 10.64
C ASN A 165 9.56 -11.84 10.07
N ASP A 166 9.40 -10.53 10.28
CA ASP A 166 10.25 -9.47 9.72
C ASP A 166 11.19 -8.86 10.77
N GLY A 167 11.32 -9.51 11.94
CA GLY A 167 12.04 -9.03 13.12
C GLY A 167 11.26 -8.00 13.94
N THR A 168 10.06 -7.59 13.52
CA THR A 168 9.20 -6.66 14.28
C THR A 168 7.83 -7.23 14.61
N ARG A 169 7.28 -8.05 13.70
CA ARG A 169 6.00 -8.74 13.86
C ARG A 169 6.04 -10.10 13.17
N SER A 170 5.28 -11.02 13.72
CA SER A 170 5.01 -12.34 13.15
C SER A 170 3.57 -12.39 12.68
N ILE A 171 3.34 -12.89 11.47
CA ILE A 171 2.02 -13.09 10.86
C ILE A 171 1.91 -14.56 10.48
N THR A 172 0.83 -15.21 10.89
CA THR A 172 0.56 -16.60 10.50
C THR A 172 -0.48 -16.62 9.40
N VAL A 173 -0.14 -17.28 8.31
CA VAL A 173 -0.96 -17.52 7.13
C VAL A 173 -1.49 -18.94 7.22
N CYS A 174 -2.81 -19.09 7.37
CA CYS A 174 -3.44 -20.40 7.49
C CYS A 174 -3.92 -20.92 6.13
N PRO A 175 -3.83 -22.24 5.89
CA PRO A 175 -4.34 -22.85 4.67
C PRO A 175 -5.86 -22.82 4.60
N VAL A 176 -6.37 -23.04 3.39
CA VAL A 176 -7.81 -23.06 3.12
C VAL A 176 -8.32 -24.49 3.33
N GLY A 177 -9.27 -24.68 4.25
CA GLY A 177 -10.09 -25.90 4.26
C GLY A 177 -10.28 -26.61 5.58
N GLU A 178 -9.62 -26.22 6.69
CA GLU A 178 -9.88 -26.86 7.98
C GLU A 178 -10.03 -25.82 9.07
N ALA A 179 -11.27 -25.61 9.51
CA ALA A 179 -11.63 -24.79 10.67
C ALA A 179 -11.03 -25.30 12.00
N ASN A 180 -10.34 -26.45 11.97
CA ASN A 180 -9.91 -27.21 13.15
C ASN A 180 -8.39 -27.40 13.27
N LEU A 181 -7.56 -26.90 12.35
CA LEU A 181 -6.12 -26.79 12.60
C LEU A 181 -5.89 -25.53 13.44
N GLU A 182 -5.33 -25.70 14.64
CA GLU A 182 -5.12 -24.68 15.68
C GLU A 182 -4.32 -23.46 15.19
N CYS A 183 -4.96 -22.57 14.43
CA CYS A 183 -4.51 -21.18 14.26
C CYS A 183 -4.97 -20.32 15.46
N SER A 184 -5.02 -20.89 16.67
CA SER A 184 -5.48 -20.23 17.91
C SER A 184 -4.34 -19.57 18.72
N GLY A 185 -3.15 -19.44 18.13
CA GLY A 185 -2.00 -18.81 18.78
C GLY A 185 -2.13 -17.29 18.97
N LYS A 186 -1.37 -16.73 19.93
CA LYS A 186 -1.28 -15.29 20.31
C LYS A 186 -0.90 -14.28 19.20
N TRP A 187 -0.91 -14.67 17.93
CA TRP A 187 -0.40 -13.89 16.79
C TRP A 187 -1.53 -13.24 15.97
N GLU A 188 -1.23 -12.18 15.22
CA GLU A 188 -2.17 -11.61 14.22
C GLU A 188 -2.30 -12.63 13.07
N VAL A 189 -3.39 -13.41 13.08
CA VAL A 189 -3.68 -14.45 12.08
C VAL A 189 -4.33 -13.82 10.85
N ILE A 190 -3.86 -14.19 9.66
CA ILE A 190 -4.50 -13.82 8.39
C ILE A 190 -4.99 -15.10 7.71
N HIS A 191 -6.30 -15.25 7.62
CA HIS A 191 -6.90 -16.29 6.81
C HIS A 191 -6.79 -15.91 5.34
N ILE A 192 -6.13 -16.76 4.55
CA ILE A 192 -6.30 -16.73 3.10
C ILE A 192 -7.49 -17.61 2.82
N THR A 193 -8.64 -17.03 2.47
CA THR A 193 -9.77 -17.79 1.91
C THR A 193 -9.47 -18.07 0.45
N SER A 194 -9.65 -19.31 -0.02
CA SER A 194 -9.45 -19.62 -1.45
C SER A 194 -10.51 -18.88 -2.25
N ALA A 195 -10.10 -18.36 -3.40
CA ALA A 195 -10.97 -18.41 -4.57
C ALA A 195 -10.98 -19.87 -5.03
N LEU A 196 -12.10 -20.55 -4.78
CA LEU A 196 -12.61 -21.52 -5.74
C LEU A 196 -13.50 -20.73 -6.70
#